data_AF-A0A6I6JUG4-F1
#
_entry.id   AF-A0A6I6JUG4-F1
#
_cell.length_a   1.000
_cell.length_b   1.000
_cell.length_c   1.000
_cell.angle_alpha   90.00
_cell.angle_beta   90.00
_cell.angle_gamma   90.00
#
_symmetry.space_group_name_H-M   'P 1'
#
loop_
_entity.id
_entity.type
_entity.pdbx_description
1 polymer ?
#
loop_
_entity_poly.entity_id
_entity_poly.type
_entity_poly.pdbx_seq_one_letter_code
_entity_poly.pdbx_strand_id
1 'polypeptide(L)'
;MTTNETLKSKRELANRLVQEIIEIKENVESIKIDAEKTYSHIDLKDTEFKKLINSLNRINSTTEEAISNFRKERDRIKTLLTQANNFYDKKFLPLSEKIENKETGFRAKITSSNRELRELEKIKSDCSKQYDEIKKFVSEYKIKSRELSNINSHIRRLSETSEKNKNKTDSLLLKIQKADKEIQDFLTKNKSRNTETLSLEKNIKTRDETSKKLLAEIERLFNESNTKREEIQDVYEIAHETGLSGEFGNRRNNLKDSFKNWEKRILITSIILLVCLIGLFICQLVLYGWDIKDNNFDYNFYVRFLILSPIVYYLVFCSTQYSKVKKLHDKYSFKTTLAMTIKSHIELLTQIEEFQSPERTDKILDFIIEGFNKIYNEPYANDDFKMKVELANIKLDLQKNLLEKLNINKEK
;
A
#
# COMPACT_ATOMS: atom_id res chain seq x y z
N MET A 1 33.59 -94.26 67.28
CA MET A 1 33.46 -94.07 68.75
C MET A 1 33.04 -95.40 69.34
N THR A 2 33.99 -96.26 69.68
CA THR A 2 33.73 -97.59 70.30
C THR A 2 34.90 -98.03 71.21
N THR A 3 35.79 -97.12 71.60
CA THR A 3 37.02 -97.46 72.35
C THR A 3 36.99 -97.01 73.82
N ASN A 4 36.06 -96.13 74.22
CA ASN A 4 35.99 -95.63 75.61
C ASN A 4 35.58 -96.72 76.63
N GLU A 5 34.97 -97.81 76.19
CA GLU A 5 34.63 -98.95 77.06
C GLU A 5 35.84 -99.82 77.45
N THR A 6 37.01 -99.66 76.81
CA THR A 6 38.11 -100.63 76.99
C THR A 6 39.19 -100.22 77.98
N LEU A 7 39.42 -98.91 78.24
CA LEU A 7 40.50 -98.49 79.16
C LEU A 7 40.04 -98.25 80.60
N LYS A 8 38.87 -97.62 80.80
CA LYS A 8 38.29 -97.42 82.13
C LYS A 8 37.92 -98.75 82.80
N SER A 9 37.28 -99.64 82.04
CA SER A 9 36.96 -101.00 82.47
C SER A 9 38.22 -101.80 82.86
N LYS A 10 39.29 -101.74 82.05
CA LYS A 10 40.57 -102.40 82.36
C LYS A 10 41.27 -101.83 83.60
N ARG A 11 41.14 -100.53 83.87
CA ARG A 11 41.65 -99.88 85.09
C ARG A 11 40.89 -100.35 86.34
N GLU A 12 39.57 -100.39 86.27
CA GLU A 12 38.72 -100.86 87.38
C GLU A 12 38.97 -102.35 87.71
N LEU A 13 39.22 -103.17 86.68
CA LEU A 13 39.67 -104.56 86.86
C LEU A 13 41.05 -104.63 87.55
N ALA A 14 42.03 -103.83 87.10
CA ALA A 14 43.37 -103.81 87.69
C ALA A 14 43.37 -103.33 89.15
N ASN A 15 42.53 -102.35 89.51
CA ASN A 15 42.34 -101.93 90.90
C ASN A 15 41.78 -103.07 91.77
N ARG A 16 40.81 -103.83 91.27
CA ARG A 16 40.24 -104.98 91.99
C ARG A 16 41.27 -106.07 92.23
N LEU A 17 42.02 -106.46 91.20
CA LEU A 17 43.09 -107.47 91.32
C LEU A 17 44.16 -107.07 92.35
N VAL A 18 44.47 -105.77 92.47
CA VAL A 18 45.42 -105.29 93.50
C VAL A 18 44.85 -105.41 94.92
N GLN A 19 43.55 -105.17 95.11
CA GLN A 19 42.91 -105.39 96.41
C GLN A 19 42.89 -106.88 96.78
N GLU A 20 42.57 -107.75 95.84
CA GLU A 20 42.63 -109.21 96.04
C GLU A 20 44.04 -109.67 96.47
N ILE A 21 45.10 -109.11 95.85
CA ILE A 21 46.49 -109.40 96.24
C ILE A 21 46.82 -108.89 97.67
N ILE A 22 46.25 -107.76 98.09
CA ILE A 22 46.42 -107.23 99.46
C ILE A 22 45.75 -108.18 100.47
N GLU A 23 44.54 -108.65 100.19
CA GLU A 23 43.83 -109.61 101.06
C GLU A 23 44.58 -110.95 101.18
N ILE A 24 45.12 -111.48 100.05
CA ILE A 24 45.94 -112.69 100.07
C ILE A 24 47.18 -112.52 100.94
N LYS A 25 47.84 -111.34 100.89
CA LYS A 25 48.99 -111.03 101.76
C LYS A 25 48.60 -111.10 103.25
N GLU A 26 47.50 -110.46 103.63
CA GLU A 26 47.03 -110.43 105.01
C GLU A 26 46.73 -111.84 105.54
N ASN A 27 46.12 -112.68 104.70
CA ASN A 27 45.86 -114.09 105.04
C ASN A 27 47.16 -114.89 105.23
N VAL A 28 48.17 -114.71 104.37
CA VAL A 28 49.47 -115.39 104.51
C VAL A 28 50.22 -114.93 105.75
N GLU A 29 50.15 -113.65 106.11
CA GLU A 29 50.72 -113.12 107.34
C GLU A 29 50.01 -113.68 108.59
N SER A 30 48.68 -113.81 108.56
CA SER A 30 47.91 -114.48 109.62
C SER A 30 48.34 -115.94 109.81
N ILE A 31 48.47 -116.70 108.73
CA ILE A 31 48.90 -118.11 108.78
C ILE A 31 50.32 -118.23 109.37
N LYS A 32 51.23 -117.30 109.06
CA LYS A 32 52.56 -117.26 109.66
C LYS A 32 52.49 -117.07 111.17
N ILE A 33 51.69 -116.11 111.64
CA ILE A 33 51.52 -115.83 113.07
C ILE A 33 50.94 -117.05 113.80
N ASP A 34 49.97 -117.75 113.19
CA ASP A 34 49.40 -118.97 113.76
C ASP A 34 50.40 -120.13 113.81
N ALA A 35 51.25 -120.27 112.79
CA ALA A 35 52.35 -121.23 112.78
C ALA A 35 53.40 -120.94 113.87
N GLU A 36 53.77 -119.67 114.06
CA GLU A 36 54.67 -119.21 115.13
C GLU A 36 54.07 -119.43 116.53
N LYS A 37 52.75 -119.28 116.70
CA LYS A 37 52.05 -119.64 117.95
C LYS A 37 52.11 -121.14 118.22
N THR A 38 51.87 -121.96 117.21
CA THR A 38 51.91 -123.43 117.32
C THR A 38 53.30 -123.92 117.70
N TYR A 39 54.35 -123.23 117.25
CA TYR A 39 55.75 -123.49 117.61
C TYR A 39 56.06 -123.32 119.10
N SER A 40 55.39 -122.39 119.80
CA SER A 40 55.65 -122.10 121.22
C SER A 40 55.20 -123.19 122.21
N HIS A 41 54.50 -124.23 121.75
CA HIS A 41 53.91 -125.28 122.59
C HIS A 41 54.60 -126.66 122.49
N ILE A 42 55.77 -126.77 121.86
CA ILE A 42 56.45 -128.06 121.64
C ILE A 42 57.48 -128.33 122.75
N ASP A 43 57.23 -129.35 123.57
CA ASP A 43 58.09 -129.80 124.68
C ASP A 43 59.28 -130.65 124.18
N LEU A 44 60.49 -130.35 124.66
CA LEU A 44 61.77 -130.77 124.09
C LEU A 44 62.29 -132.05 124.75
N LYS A 45 61.89 -133.25 124.30
CA LYS A 45 62.47 -134.52 124.75
C LYS A 45 62.21 -135.74 123.83
N ASP A 46 62.67 -135.73 122.57
CA ASP A 46 62.97 -136.98 121.82
C ASP A 46 63.87 -136.76 120.58
N THR A 47 64.60 -137.80 120.15
CA THR A 47 65.66 -137.78 119.12
C THR A 47 65.13 -137.83 117.67
N GLU A 48 63.89 -138.28 117.44
CA GLU A 48 63.19 -138.21 116.15
C GLU A 48 62.82 -136.77 115.74
N PHE A 49 62.68 -135.85 116.71
CA PHE A 49 62.27 -134.45 116.48
C PHE A 49 63.31 -133.61 115.74
N LYS A 50 64.60 -134.00 115.73
CA LYS A 50 65.68 -133.21 115.10
C LYS A 50 65.57 -133.11 113.57
N LYS A 51 65.08 -134.16 112.88
CA LYS A 51 64.83 -134.13 111.43
C LYS A 51 63.61 -133.26 111.09
N LEU A 52 62.57 -133.32 111.92
CA LEU A 52 61.36 -132.52 111.74
C LEU A 52 61.66 -131.03 111.92
N ILE A 53 62.48 -130.67 112.92
CA ILE A 53 62.94 -129.29 113.16
C ILE A 53 63.72 -128.72 111.96
N ASN A 54 64.61 -129.52 111.34
CA ASN A 54 65.36 -129.06 110.16
C ASN A 54 64.46 -128.87 108.92
N SER A 55 63.49 -129.76 108.71
CA SER A 55 62.48 -129.61 107.65
C SER A 55 61.58 -128.39 107.90
N LEU A 56 61.19 -128.16 109.15
CA LEU A 56 60.39 -127.00 109.55
C LEU A 56 61.14 -125.68 109.34
N ASN A 57 62.42 -125.62 109.76
CA ASN A 57 63.25 -124.44 109.55
C ASN A 57 63.47 -124.14 108.07
N ARG A 58 63.59 -125.19 107.24
CA ARG A 58 63.66 -125.04 105.78
C ARG A 58 62.34 -124.52 105.22
N ILE A 59 61.19 -125.02 105.67
CA ILE A 59 59.87 -124.51 105.29
C ILE A 59 59.75 -123.04 105.70
N ASN A 60 60.10 -122.69 106.94
CA ASN A 60 60.00 -121.31 107.43
C ASN A 60 60.88 -120.36 106.61
N SER A 61 62.13 -120.74 106.31
CA SER A 61 63.02 -119.97 105.43
C SER A 61 62.46 -119.82 104.01
N THR A 62 61.92 -120.90 103.42
CA THR A 62 61.29 -120.86 102.08
C THR A 62 60.02 -120.00 102.08
N THR A 63 59.25 -120.04 103.17
CA THR A 63 58.06 -119.21 103.38
C THR A 63 58.43 -117.74 103.54
N GLU A 64 59.51 -117.41 104.26
CA GLU A 64 60.01 -116.05 104.38
C GLU A 64 60.52 -115.49 103.04
N GLU A 65 61.21 -116.32 102.25
CA GLU A 65 61.62 -115.96 100.89
C GLU A 65 60.40 -115.73 99.98
N ALA A 66 59.39 -116.60 100.04
CA ALA A 66 58.14 -116.45 99.29
C ALA A 66 57.37 -115.19 99.70
N ILE A 67 57.26 -114.88 101.00
CA ILE A 67 56.63 -113.66 101.51
C ILE A 67 57.41 -112.42 101.05
N SER A 68 58.74 -112.48 101.07
CA SER A 68 59.60 -111.39 100.58
C SER A 68 59.40 -111.12 99.10
N ASN A 69 59.35 -112.17 98.27
CA ASN A 69 59.07 -112.05 96.84
C ASN A 69 57.64 -111.57 96.56
N PHE A 70 56.65 -112.04 97.33
CA PHE A 70 55.27 -111.59 97.23
C PHE A 70 55.14 -110.09 97.56
N ARG A 71 55.86 -109.61 98.58
CA ARG A 71 55.92 -108.18 98.92
C ARG A 71 56.54 -107.37 97.77
N LYS A 72 57.65 -107.84 97.17
CA LYS A 72 58.29 -107.18 96.02
C LYS A 72 57.36 -107.10 94.82
N GLU A 73 56.69 -108.19 94.46
CA GLU A 73 55.74 -108.21 93.33
C GLU A 73 54.50 -107.36 93.60
N ARG A 74 53.94 -107.39 94.82
CA ARG A 74 52.87 -106.47 95.23
C ARG A 74 53.30 -105.01 95.06
N ASP A 75 54.49 -104.64 95.52
CA ASP A 75 54.98 -103.26 95.42
C ASP A 75 55.23 -102.85 93.97
N ARG A 76 55.69 -103.77 93.14
CA ARG A 76 55.81 -103.58 91.69
C ARG A 76 54.45 -103.36 91.03
N ILE A 77 53.45 -104.19 91.33
CA ILE A 77 52.09 -104.06 90.80
C ILE A 77 51.45 -102.75 91.28
N LYS A 78 51.61 -102.38 92.54
CA LYS A 78 51.14 -101.10 93.10
C LYS A 78 51.77 -99.91 92.37
N THR A 79 53.06 -100.00 92.06
CA THR A 79 53.78 -98.97 91.30
C THR A 79 53.24 -98.86 89.87
N LEU A 80 53.07 -99.99 89.18
CA LEU A 80 52.51 -100.03 87.82
C LEU A 80 51.07 -99.50 87.77
N LEU A 81 50.24 -99.87 88.76
CA LEU A 81 48.88 -99.34 88.88
C LEU A 81 48.88 -97.83 89.10
N THR A 82 49.80 -97.33 89.94
CA THR A 82 49.98 -95.90 90.17
C THR A 82 50.40 -95.17 88.89
N GLN A 83 51.30 -95.76 88.09
CA GLN A 83 51.70 -95.21 86.79
C GLN A 83 50.55 -95.21 85.77
N ALA A 84 49.78 -96.30 85.68
CA ALA A 84 48.62 -96.40 84.81
C ALA A 84 47.52 -95.38 85.19
N ASN A 85 47.23 -95.24 86.48
CA ASN A 85 46.30 -94.24 87.00
C ASN A 85 46.78 -92.81 86.68
N ASN A 86 48.05 -92.52 86.94
CA ASN A 86 48.64 -91.22 86.60
C ASN A 86 48.58 -90.93 85.09
N PHE A 87 48.83 -91.92 84.24
CA PHE A 87 48.72 -91.75 82.79
C PHE A 87 47.27 -91.46 82.38
N TYR A 88 46.32 -92.23 82.89
CA TYR A 88 44.91 -92.06 82.55
C TYR A 88 44.38 -90.69 83.02
N ASP A 89 44.62 -90.34 84.28
CA ASP A 89 44.07 -89.14 84.90
C ASP A 89 44.80 -87.87 84.44
N LYS A 90 46.14 -87.90 84.35
CA LYS A 90 46.92 -86.69 84.04
C LYS A 90 47.20 -86.48 82.56
N LYS A 91 47.15 -87.53 81.73
CA LYS A 91 47.45 -87.41 80.30
C LYS A 91 46.25 -87.74 79.42
N PHE A 92 45.64 -88.91 79.57
CA PHE A 92 44.58 -89.36 78.66
C PHE A 92 43.30 -88.51 78.79
N LEU A 93 42.76 -88.33 80.01
CA LEU A 93 41.54 -87.53 80.21
C LEU A 93 41.68 -86.10 79.70
N PRO A 94 42.72 -85.32 80.10
CA PRO A 94 42.87 -83.94 79.65
C PRO A 94 43.05 -83.83 78.13
N LEU A 95 43.70 -84.82 77.50
CA LEU A 95 43.88 -84.84 76.05
C LEU A 95 42.58 -85.20 75.33
N SER A 96 41.85 -86.19 75.82
CA SER A 96 40.54 -86.57 75.30
C SER A 96 39.54 -85.43 75.43
N GLU A 97 39.57 -84.68 76.53
CA GLU A 97 38.74 -83.50 76.73
C GLU A 97 39.10 -82.38 75.74
N LYS A 98 40.39 -82.08 75.55
CA LYS A 98 40.83 -81.11 74.53
C LYS A 98 40.41 -81.47 73.10
N ILE A 99 40.18 -82.75 72.80
CA ILE A 99 39.78 -83.22 71.47
C ILE A 99 38.26 -83.29 71.32
N GLU A 100 37.57 -83.92 72.29
CA GLU A 100 36.15 -84.30 72.20
C GLU A 100 35.19 -83.35 72.93
N ASN A 101 35.67 -82.40 73.74
CA ASN A 101 34.79 -81.43 74.39
C ASN A 101 33.91 -80.74 73.34
N LYS A 102 32.60 -80.81 73.55
CA LYS A 102 31.58 -80.42 72.57
C LYS A 102 31.51 -78.91 72.33
N GLU A 103 32.05 -78.11 73.25
CA GLU A 103 32.01 -76.65 73.17
C GLU A 103 33.38 -76.05 72.82
N THR A 104 34.46 -76.56 73.43
CA THR A 104 35.80 -75.96 73.31
C THR A 104 36.84 -76.88 72.70
N GLY A 105 36.49 -78.15 72.46
CA GLY A 105 37.39 -79.14 71.91
C GLY A 105 37.73 -78.90 70.44
N PHE A 106 38.81 -79.51 69.99
CA PHE A 106 39.32 -79.36 68.62
C PHE A 106 38.25 -79.70 67.56
N ARG A 107 37.41 -80.73 67.80
CA ARG A 107 36.29 -81.07 66.90
C ARG A 107 35.25 -79.96 66.80
N ALA A 108 34.83 -79.39 67.93
CA ALA A 108 33.85 -78.29 67.96
C ALA A 108 34.38 -77.07 67.20
N LYS A 109 35.68 -76.77 67.37
CA LYS A 109 36.36 -75.67 66.68
C LYS A 109 36.39 -75.87 65.16
N ILE A 110 36.70 -77.10 64.68
CA ILE A 110 36.62 -77.43 63.25
C ILE A 110 35.19 -77.27 62.71
N THR A 111 34.17 -77.71 63.46
CA THR A 111 32.77 -77.55 63.04
C THR A 111 32.38 -76.07 62.94
N SER A 112 32.79 -75.23 63.90
CA SER A 112 32.56 -73.77 63.83
C SER A 112 33.28 -73.16 62.63
N SER A 113 34.58 -73.45 62.45
CA SER A 113 35.35 -72.92 61.33
C SER A 113 34.79 -73.33 59.97
N ASN A 114 34.29 -74.56 59.82
CA ASN A 114 33.62 -74.98 58.58
C ASN A 114 32.28 -74.27 58.36
N ARG A 115 31.55 -73.94 59.42
CA ARG A 115 30.32 -73.13 59.33
C ARG A 115 30.66 -71.71 58.88
N GLU A 116 31.67 -71.09 59.50
CA GLU A 116 32.18 -69.76 59.14
C GLU A 116 32.68 -69.73 57.68
N LEU A 117 33.37 -70.78 57.22
CA LEU A 117 33.79 -70.91 55.82
C LEU A 117 32.59 -70.88 54.86
N ARG A 118 31.53 -71.65 55.15
CA ARG A 118 30.31 -71.65 54.33
C ARG A 118 29.61 -70.29 54.31
N GLU A 119 29.59 -69.58 55.43
CA GLU A 119 29.05 -68.22 55.46
C GLU A 119 29.90 -67.25 54.64
N LEU A 120 31.23 -67.35 54.73
CA LEU A 120 32.14 -66.57 53.89
C LEU A 120 31.96 -66.86 52.39
N GLU A 121 31.77 -68.12 52.01
CA GLU A 121 31.47 -68.51 50.63
C GLU A 121 30.14 -67.93 50.15
N LYS A 122 29.12 -67.93 51.01
CA LYS A 122 27.83 -67.31 50.72
C LYS A 122 27.96 -65.80 50.54
N ILE A 123 28.65 -65.12 51.45
CA ILE A 123 28.93 -63.67 51.36
C ILE A 123 29.68 -63.35 50.07
N LYS A 124 30.70 -64.16 49.71
CA LYS A 124 31.45 -63.99 48.46
C LYS A 124 30.54 -64.10 47.23
N SER A 125 29.65 -65.08 47.22
CA SER A 125 28.68 -65.28 46.14
C SER A 125 27.71 -64.09 46.01
N ASP A 126 27.18 -63.61 47.14
CA ASP A 126 26.25 -62.48 47.16
C ASP A 126 26.94 -61.17 46.76
N CYS A 127 28.17 -60.92 47.21
CA CYS A 127 28.99 -59.80 46.76
C CYS A 127 29.24 -59.83 45.25
N SER A 128 29.50 -61.02 44.67
CA SER A 128 29.70 -61.17 43.23
C SER A 128 28.43 -60.80 42.45
N LYS A 129 27.26 -61.24 42.91
CA LYS A 129 25.97 -60.89 42.29
C LYS A 129 25.69 -59.39 42.36
N GLN A 130 25.91 -58.77 43.52
CA GLN A 130 25.73 -57.33 43.69
C GLN A 130 26.68 -56.54 42.77
N TYR A 131 27.93 -56.99 42.61
CA TYR A 131 28.88 -56.36 41.69
C TYR A 131 28.40 -56.40 40.24
N ASP A 132 27.84 -57.54 39.79
CA ASP A 132 27.30 -57.68 38.44
C ASP A 132 26.07 -56.78 38.21
N GLU A 133 25.21 -56.62 39.21
CA GLU A 133 24.08 -55.67 39.15
C GLU A 133 24.57 -54.22 39.06
N ILE A 134 25.55 -53.83 39.88
CA ILE A 134 26.16 -52.49 39.82
C ILE A 134 26.74 -52.25 38.42
N LYS A 135 27.42 -53.24 37.83
CA LYS A 135 27.99 -53.13 36.48
C LYS A 135 26.90 -52.91 35.42
N LYS A 136 25.75 -53.59 35.54
CA LYS A 136 24.58 -53.37 34.66
C LYS A 136 24.04 -51.95 34.83
N PHE A 137 23.79 -51.50 36.07
CA PHE A 137 23.29 -50.15 36.32
C PHE A 137 24.23 -49.06 35.79
N VAL A 138 25.54 -49.22 35.95
CA VAL A 138 26.54 -48.28 35.41
C VAL A 138 26.47 -48.22 33.88
N SER A 139 26.26 -49.35 33.21
CA SER A 139 26.10 -49.39 31.75
C SER A 139 24.84 -48.67 31.29
N GLU A 140 23.69 -48.94 31.94
CA GLU A 140 22.42 -48.27 31.65
C GLU A 140 22.50 -46.76 31.89
N TYR A 141 23.13 -46.35 33.00
CA TYR A 141 23.34 -44.94 33.32
C TYR A 141 24.15 -44.22 32.24
N LYS A 142 25.22 -44.86 31.72
CA LYS A 142 26.01 -44.30 30.60
C LYS A 142 25.18 -44.12 29.33
N ILE A 143 24.29 -45.06 29.01
CA ILE A 143 23.40 -44.95 27.84
C ILE A 143 22.43 -43.77 28.04
N LYS A 144 21.74 -43.72 29.17
CA LYS A 144 20.81 -42.62 29.50
C LYS A 144 21.49 -41.25 29.52
N SER A 145 22.72 -41.17 30.01
CA SER A 145 23.50 -39.93 30.01
C SER A 145 23.81 -39.42 28.59
N ARG A 146 24.12 -40.33 27.65
CA ARG A 146 24.31 -39.96 26.23
C ARG A 146 23.01 -39.51 25.58
N GLU A 147 21.90 -40.20 25.85
CA GLU A 147 20.58 -39.80 25.37
C GLU A 147 20.22 -38.39 25.86
N LEU A 148 20.47 -38.10 27.15
CA LEU A 148 20.23 -36.77 27.72
C LEU A 148 21.07 -35.69 27.03
N SER A 149 22.33 -35.99 26.73
CA SER A 149 23.21 -35.07 25.98
C SER A 149 22.68 -34.80 24.57
N ASN A 150 22.20 -35.84 23.87
CA ASN A 150 21.60 -35.71 22.54
C ASN A 150 20.32 -34.88 22.58
N ILE A 151 19.45 -35.12 23.56
CA ILE A 151 18.24 -34.31 23.80
C ILE A 151 18.62 -32.85 24.04
N ASN A 152 19.59 -32.58 24.90
CA ASN A 152 20.03 -31.21 25.19
C ASN A 152 20.53 -30.47 23.94
N SER A 153 21.27 -31.16 23.06
CA SER A 153 21.69 -30.59 21.77
C SER A 153 20.51 -30.28 20.83
N HIS A 154 19.48 -31.12 20.81
CA HIS A 154 18.26 -30.87 20.03
C HIS A 154 17.50 -29.67 20.57
N ILE A 155 17.38 -29.55 21.90
CA ILE A 155 16.74 -28.40 22.56
C ILE A 155 17.44 -27.09 22.19
N ARG A 156 18.79 -27.07 22.20
CA ARG A 156 19.56 -25.88 21.78
C ARG A 156 19.27 -25.49 20.34
N ARG A 157 19.28 -26.45 19.40
CA ARG A 157 18.96 -26.19 17.99
C ARG A 157 17.54 -25.67 17.81
N LEU A 158 16.57 -26.26 18.52
CA LEU A 158 15.17 -25.82 18.51
C LEU A 158 15.04 -24.38 19.01
N SER A 159 15.76 -24.02 20.07
CA SER A 159 15.79 -22.66 20.60
C SER A 159 16.34 -21.65 19.58
N GLU A 160 17.48 -21.97 18.95
CA GLU A 160 18.08 -21.13 17.91
C GLU A 160 17.15 -20.94 16.69
N THR A 161 16.48 -22.00 16.26
CA THR A 161 15.50 -21.93 15.17
C THR A 161 14.27 -21.11 15.57
N SER A 162 13.78 -21.27 16.80
CA SER A 162 12.66 -20.50 17.34
C SER A 162 12.97 -18.99 17.34
N GLU A 163 14.16 -18.61 17.80
CA GLU A 163 14.60 -17.20 17.83
C GLU A 163 14.73 -16.62 16.40
N LYS A 164 15.30 -17.39 15.46
CA LYS A 164 15.36 -16.99 14.04
C LYS A 164 13.96 -16.80 13.45
N ASN A 165 13.02 -17.67 13.78
CA ASN A 165 11.64 -17.56 13.30
C ASN A 165 10.92 -16.36 13.92
N LYS A 166 11.11 -16.11 15.22
CA LYS A 166 10.59 -14.91 15.89
C LYS A 166 11.06 -13.63 15.21
N ASN A 167 12.36 -13.50 14.95
CA ASN A 167 12.93 -12.33 14.25
C ASN A 167 12.34 -12.15 12.83
N LYS A 168 12.07 -13.25 12.10
CA LYS A 168 11.39 -13.19 10.80
C LYS A 168 9.94 -12.72 10.95
N THR A 169 9.21 -13.23 11.94
CA THR A 169 7.84 -12.83 12.24
C THR A 169 7.76 -11.34 12.58
N ASP A 170 8.67 -10.84 13.42
CA ASP A 170 8.73 -9.42 13.79
C ASP A 170 9.02 -8.53 12.56
N SER A 171 9.92 -8.97 11.67
CA SER A 171 10.19 -8.28 10.41
C SER A 171 8.96 -8.25 9.48
N LEU A 172 8.23 -9.36 9.38
CA LEU A 172 7.00 -9.43 8.59
C LEU A 172 5.90 -8.53 9.17
N LEU A 173 5.76 -8.50 10.50
CA LEU A 173 4.81 -7.63 11.18
C LEU A 173 5.07 -6.16 10.86
N LEU A 174 6.33 -5.71 10.91
CA LEU A 174 6.70 -4.35 10.54
C LEU A 174 6.36 -4.02 9.07
N LYS A 175 6.58 -4.97 8.15
CA LYS A 175 6.20 -4.80 6.73
C LYS A 175 4.69 -4.69 6.56
N ILE A 176 3.91 -5.51 7.27
CA ILE A 176 2.44 -5.47 7.25
C ILE A 176 1.93 -4.14 7.79
N GLN A 177 2.47 -3.66 8.91
CA GLN A 177 2.09 -2.36 9.48
C GLN A 177 2.39 -1.19 8.53
N LYS A 178 3.53 -1.24 7.82
CA LYS A 178 3.87 -0.24 6.82
C LYS A 178 2.88 -0.27 5.64
N ALA A 179 2.58 -1.46 5.12
CA ALA A 179 1.63 -1.63 4.02
C ALA A 179 0.21 -1.17 4.41
N ASP A 180 -0.24 -1.47 5.64
CA ASP A 180 -1.53 -1.01 6.15
C ASP A 180 -1.61 0.53 6.19
N LYS A 181 -0.55 1.20 6.67
CA LYS A 181 -0.46 2.66 6.65
C LYS A 181 -0.54 3.23 5.22
N GLU A 182 0.18 2.64 4.28
CA GLU A 182 0.14 3.05 2.87
C GLU A 182 -1.26 2.87 2.25
N ILE A 183 -1.97 1.80 2.61
CA ILE A 183 -3.35 1.54 2.19
C ILE A 183 -4.30 2.61 2.77
N GLN A 184 -4.18 2.96 4.05
CA GLN A 184 -5.00 4.00 4.68
C GLN A 184 -4.78 5.38 4.03
N ASP A 185 -3.53 5.73 3.72
CA ASP A 185 -3.20 6.96 3.01
C ASP A 185 -3.80 6.97 1.60
N PHE A 186 -3.74 5.83 0.89
CA PHE A 186 -4.34 5.68 -0.43
C PHE A 186 -5.88 5.79 -0.38
N LEU A 187 -6.53 5.15 0.59
CA LEU A 187 -7.99 5.25 0.80
C LEU A 187 -8.42 6.68 1.06
N THR A 188 -7.68 7.41 1.88
CA THR A 188 -7.95 8.83 2.18
C THR A 188 -7.85 9.69 0.92
N LYS A 189 -6.77 9.52 0.13
CA LYS A 189 -6.60 10.21 -1.17
C LYS A 189 -7.68 9.84 -2.18
N ASN A 190 -8.09 8.58 -2.22
CA ASN A 190 -9.13 8.15 -3.15
C ASN A 190 -10.50 8.75 -2.76
N LYS A 191 -10.80 8.81 -1.46
CA LYS A 191 -12.01 9.48 -0.96
C LYS A 191 -12.02 10.96 -1.32
N SER A 192 -10.91 11.68 -1.15
CA SER A 192 -10.84 13.10 -1.53
C SER A 192 -11.04 13.30 -3.04
N ARG A 193 -10.37 12.49 -3.88
CA ARG A 193 -10.56 12.51 -5.34
C ARG A 193 -11.99 12.21 -5.75
N ASN A 194 -12.63 11.22 -5.14
CA ASN A 194 -14.04 10.90 -5.44
C ASN A 194 -14.97 12.07 -5.09
N THR A 195 -14.70 12.77 -3.99
CA THR A 195 -15.47 13.95 -3.59
C THR A 195 -15.29 15.11 -4.57
N GLU A 196 -14.07 15.32 -5.07
CA GLU A 196 -13.76 16.29 -6.12
C GLU A 196 -14.45 15.94 -7.43
N THR A 197 -14.41 14.68 -7.85
CA THR A 197 -15.10 14.19 -9.07
C THR A 197 -16.60 14.46 -9.00
N LEU A 198 -17.26 14.18 -7.87
CA LEU A 198 -18.69 14.47 -7.71
C LEU A 198 -19.00 15.96 -7.80
N SER A 199 -18.12 16.81 -7.25
CA SER A 199 -18.25 18.27 -7.37
C SER A 199 -18.11 18.74 -8.82
N LEU A 200 -17.11 18.21 -9.54
CA LEU A 200 -16.91 18.50 -10.96
C LEU A 200 -18.09 18.02 -11.82
N GLU A 201 -18.62 16.82 -11.56
CA GLU A 201 -19.79 16.30 -12.26
C GLU A 201 -21.01 17.21 -12.07
N LYS A 202 -21.24 17.69 -10.84
CA LYS A 202 -22.30 18.67 -10.56
C LYS A 202 -22.10 19.96 -11.34
N ASN A 203 -20.87 20.50 -11.35
CA ASN A 203 -20.54 21.70 -12.11
C ASN A 203 -20.75 21.52 -13.62
N ILE A 204 -20.35 20.38 -14.18
CA ILE A 204 -20.57 20.04 -15.59
C ILE A 204 -22.07 20.02 -15.91
N LYS A 205 -22.89 19.36 -15.08
CA LYS A 205 -24.36 19.35 -15.27
C LYS A 205 -24.96 20.76 -15.26
N THR A 206 -24.57 21.60 -14.30
CA THR A 206 -25.04 23.00 -14.25
C THR A 206 -24.59 23.81 -15.48
N ARG A 207 -23.38 23.59 -15.98
CA ARG A 207 -22.88 24.24 -17.19
C ARG A 207 -23.60 23.77 -18.45
N ASP A 208 -23.87 22.47 -18.58
CA ASP A 208 -24.66 21.91 -19.68
C ASP A 208 -26.08 22.48 -19.72
N GLU A 209 -26.77 22.54 -18.58
CA GLU A 209 -28.09 23.18 -18.46
C GLU A 209 -28.06 24.65 -18.88
N THR A 210 -27.03 25.37 -18.45
CA THR A 210 -26.85 26.79 -18.82
C THR A 210 -26.59 26.94 -20.31
N SER A 211 -25.75 26.08 -20.89
CA SER A 211 -25.44 26.08 -22.32
C SER A 211 -26.67 25.81 -23.17
N LYS A 212 -27.52 24.87 -22.76
CA LYS A 212 -28.80 24.57 -23.44
C LYS A 212 -29.75 25.77 -23.42
N LYS A 213 -29.87 26.46 -22.28
CA LYS A 213 -30.68 27.68 -22.17
C LYS A 213 -30.15 28.79 -23.09
N LEU A 214 -28.84 28.99 -23.12
CA LEU A 214 -28.22 30.01 -23.98
C LEU A 214 -28.41 29.69 -25.46
N LEU A 215 -28.28 28.41 -25.85
CA LEU A 215 -28.49 27.98 -27.23
C LEU A 215 -29.94 28.22 -27.67
N ALA A 216 -30.92 27.87 -26.84
CA ALA A 216 -32.33 28.18 -27.12
C ALA A 216 -32.59 29.69 -27.27
N GLU A 217 -31.91 30.52 -26.47
CA GLU A 217 -32.01 31.97 -26.57
C GLU A 217 -31.36 32.50 -27.85
N ILE A 218 -30.21 31.96 -28.25
CA ILE A 218 -29.56 32.30 -29.53
C ILE A 218 -30.47 31.93 -30.71
N GLU A 219 -31.09 30.75 -30.69
CA GLU A 219 -32.05 30.34 -31.72
C GLU A 219 -33.24 31.29 -31.79
N ARG A 220 -33.78 31.71 -30.63
CA ARG A 220 -34.87 32.69 -30.55
C ARG A 220 -34.45 34.03 -31.17
N LEU A 221 -33.30 34.57 -30.76
CA LEU A 221 -32.79 35.84 -31.27
C LEU A 221 -32.46 35.78 -32.77
N PHE A 222 -31.94 34.65 -33.24
CA PHE A 222 -31.66 34.42 -34.66
C PHE A 222 -32.95 34.42 -35.48
N ASN A 223 -34.00 33.74 -35.01
CA ASN A 223 -35.30 33.75 -35.65
C ASN A 223 -35.91 35.16 -35.66
N GLU A 224 -35.87 35.88 -34.54
CA GLU A 224 -36.34 37.28 -34.47
C GLU A 224 -35.56 38.19 -35.43
N SER A 225 -34.25 38.01 -35.54
CA SER A 225 -33.40 38.76 -36.48
C SER A 225 -33.77 38.47 -37.94
N ASN A 226 -34.02 37.21 -38.28
CA ASN A 226 -34.45 36.82 -39.63
C ASN A 226 -35.82 37.41 -39.97
N THR A 227 -36.79 37.34 -39.05
CA THR A 227 -38.11 37.98 -39.26
C THR A 227 -37.97 39.47 -39.48
N LYS A 228 -37.17 40.18 -38.66
CA LYS A 228 -36.92 41.61 -38.86
C LYS A 228 -36.24 41.91 -40.19
N ARG A 229 -35.31 41.05 -40.64
CA ARG A 229 -34.67 41.19 -41.95
C ARG A 229 -35.69 41.05 -43.09
N GLU A 230 -36.59 40.07 -43.00
CA GLU A 230 -37.67 39.89 -43.98
C GLU A 230 -38.61 41.10 -43.99
N GLU A 231 -39.00 41.61 -42.82
CA GLU A 231 -39.80 42.85 -42.69
C GLU A 231 -39.09 44.06 -43.34
N ILE A 232 -37.79 44.23 -43.11
CA ILE A 232 -37.00 45.30 -43.72
C ILE A 232 -36.95 45.14 -45.24
N GLN A 233 -36.77 43.91 -45.74
CA GLN A 233 -36.73 43.62 -47.16
C GLN A 233 -38.07 43.93 -47.82
N ASP A 234 -39.19 43.52 -47.22
CA ASP A 234 -40.54 43.78 -47.72
C ASP A 234 -40.85 45.29 -47.76
N VAL A 235 -40.55 46.01 -46.67
CA VAL A 235 -40.68 47.48 -46.64
C VAL A 235 -39.83 48.15 -47.72
N TYR A 236 -38.60 47.67 -47.93
CA TYR A 236 -37.69 48.20 -48.94
C TYR A 236 -38.18 47.92 -50.37
N GLU A 237 -38.66 46.71 -50.64
CA GLU A 237 -39.20 46.31 -51.94
C GLU A 237 -40.46 47.12 -52.29
N ILE A 238 -41.39 47.25 -51.34
CA ILE A 238 -42.58 48.11 -51.47
C ILE A 238 -42.16 49.57 -51.72
N ALA A 239 -41.25 50.13 -50.92
CA ALA A 239 -40.81 51.51 -51.07
C ALA A 239 -40.08 51.77 -52.41
N HIS A 240 -39.31 50.80 -52.91
CA HIS A 240 -38.59 50.88 -54.17
C HIS A 240 -39.54 50.80 -55.38
N GLU A 241 -40.45 49.83 -55.41
CA GLU A 241 -41.36 49.61 -56.54
C GLU A 241 -42.49 50.63 -56.61
N THR A 242 -43.13 50.96 -55.48
CA THR A 242 -44.34 51.80 -55.48
C THR A 242 -44.09 53.25 -55.07
N GLY A 243 -43.14 53.52 -54.17
CA GLY A 243 -42.99 54.84 -53.56
C GLY A 243 -42.02 55.78 -54.26
N LEU A 244 -40.77 55.35 -54.46
CA LEU A 244 -39.68 56.28 -54.81
C LEU A 244 -39.41 56.37 -56.32
N SER A 245 -39.20 55.22 -56.97
CA SER A 245 -38.87 55.19 -58.41
C SER A 245 -40.08 55.48 -59.29
N GLY A 246 -41.26 54.96 -58.89
CA GLY A 246 -42.54 55.21 -59.54
C GLY A 246 -42.95 56.69 -59.52
N GLU A 247 -42.93 57.34 -58.34
CA GLU A 247 -43.31 58.75 -58.23
C GLU A 247 -42.31 59.71 -58.91
N PHE A 248 -41.00 59.44 -58.82
CA PHE A 248 -40.01 60.22 -59.57
C PHE A 248 -40.15 60.01 -61.08
N GLY A 249 -40.43 58.78 -61.52
CA GLY A 249 -40.73 58.45 -62.91
C GLY A 249 -41.99 59.13 -63.43
N ASN A 250 -43.08 59.11 -62.66
CA ASN A 250 -44.34 59.80 -62.97
C ASN A 250 -44.13 61.31 -63.07
N ARG A 251 -43.41 61.90 -62.11
CA ARG A 251 -43.08 63.32 -62.14
C ARG A 251 -42.19 63.69 -63.33
N ARG A 252 -41.20 62.86 -63.66
CA ARG A 252 -40.36 62.99 -64.86
C ARG A 252 -41.22 62.98 -66.12
N ASN A 253 -42.14 62.03 -66.27
CA ASN A 253 -43.00 61.93 -67.44
C ASN A 253 -43.93 63.15 -67.59
N ASN A 254 -44.55 63.60 -66.51
CA ASN A 254 -45.35 64.83 -66.49
C ASN A 254 -44.53 66.07 -66.89
N LEU A 255 -43.28 66.16 -66.44
CA LEU A 255 -42.36 67.24 -66.82
C LEU A 255 -41.88 67.11 -68.26
N LYS A 256 -41.71 65.90 -68.79
CA LYS A 256 -41.36 65.64 -70.20
C LYS A 256 -42.46 66.14 -71.13
N ASP A 257 -43.72 65.89 -70.78
CA ASP A 257 -44.86 66.39 -71.55
C ASP A 257 -44.97 67.91 -71.46
N SER A 258 -44.76 68.47 -70.27
CA SER A 258 -44.70 69.93 -70.07
C SER A 258 -43.57 70.57 -70.89
N PHE A 259 -42.38 69.97 -70.89
CA PHE A 259 -41.21 70.39 -71.67
C PHE A 259 -41.51 70.39 -73.16
N LYS A 260 -42.07 69.29 -73.70
CA LYS A 260 -42.46 69.19 -75.11
C LYS A 260 -43.51 70.23 -75.49
N ASN A 261 -44.44 70.54 -74.59
CA ASN A 261 -45.44 71.57 -74.82
C ASN A 261 -44.82 72.96 -74.90
N TRP A 262 -43.83 73.28 -74.05
CA TRP A 262 -43.08 74.54 -74.13
C TRP A 262 -42.21 74.62 -75.38
N GLU A 263 -41.57 73.53 -75.78
CA GLU A 263 -40.80 73.43 -77.04
C GLU A 263 -41.68 73.75 -78.26
N LYS A 264 -42.86 73.13 -78.33
CA LYS A 264 -43.86 73.42 -79.37
C LYS A 264 -44.30 74.88 -79.35
N ARG A 265 -44.55 75.46 -78.16
CA ARG A 265 -44.91 76.88 -78.03
C ARG A 265 -43.80 77.80 -78.51
N ILE A 266 -42.54 77.52 -78.19
CA ILE A 266 -41.39 78.29 -78.72
C ILE A 266 -41.36 78.21 -80.24
N LEU A 267 -41.45 77.01 -80.83
CA LEU A 267 -41.46 76.84 -82.28
C LEU A 267 -42.60 77.60 -82.95
N ILE A 268 -43.83 77.49 -82.44
CA ILE A 268 -44.99 78.19 -82.98
C ILE A 268 -44.80 79.71 -82.87
N THR A 269 -44.38 80.22 -81.71
CA THR A 269 -44.14 81.67 -81.53
C THR A 269 -43.03 82.20 -82.41
N SER A 270 -41.98 81.40 -82.65
CA SER A 270 -40.89 81.75 -83.56
C SER A 270 -41.37 81.81 -85.00
N ILE A 271 -42.23 80.88 -85.43
CA ILE A 271 -42.84 80.88 -86.77
C ILE A 271 -43.78 82.09 -86.92
N ILE A 272 -44.64 82.37 -85.92
CA ILE A 272 -45.52 83.55 -85.93
C ILE A 272 -44.71 84.83 -86.01
N LEU A 273 -43.63 84.95 -85.22
CA LEU A 273 -42.74 86.11 -85.25
C LEU A 273 -42.08 86.27 -86.62
N LEU A 274 -41.64 85.17 -87.24
CA LEU A 274 -41.09 85.18 -88.59
C LEU A 274 -42.12 85.60 -89.65
N VAL A 275 -43.36 85.09 -89.57
CA VAL A 275 -44.46 85.49 -90.46
C VAL A 275 -44.83 86.97 -90.24
N CYS A 276 -44.87 87.46 -89.00
CA CYS A 276 -45.09 88.87 -88.71
C CYS A 276 -43.98 89.76 -89.25
N LEU A 277 -42.71 89.36 -89.14
CA LEU A 277 -41.58 90.09 -89.71
C LEU A 277 -41.67 90.15 -91.24
N ILE A 278 -41.94 89.02 -91.90
CA ILE A 278 -42.14 88.95 -93.36
C ILE A 278 -43.36 89.78 -93.77
N GLY A 279 -44.46 89.70 -93.03
CA GLY A 279 -45.68 90.47 -93.29
C GLY A 279 -45.47 91.97 -93.14
N LEU A 280 -44.72 92.41 -92.11
CA LEU A 280 -44.32 93.81 -91.93
C LEU A 280 -43.41 94.27 -93.07
N PHE A 281 -42.47 93.43 -93.51
CA PHE A 281 -41.58 93.71 -94.63
C PHE A 281 -42.35 93.83 -95.96
N ILE A 282 -43.29 92.92 -96.24
CA ILE A 282 -44.17 92.98 -97.41
C ILE A 282 -45.08 94.21 -97.36
N CYS A 283 -45.71 94.51 -96.21
CA CYS A 283 -46.55 95.70 -96.06
C CYS A 283 -45.75 97.00 -96.25
N GLN A 284 -44.48 97.02 -95.83
CA GLN A 284 -43.59 98.14 -96.09
C GLN A 284 -43.28 98.26 -97.59
N LEU A 285 -42.92 97.17 -98.27
CA LEU A 285 -42.69 97.19 -99.72
C LEU A 285 -43.93 97.61 -100.53
N VAL A 286 -45.14 97.22 -100.10
CA VAL A 286 -46.40 97.63 -100.75
C VAL A 286 -46.66 99.13 -100.57
N LEU A 287 -46.43 99.69 -99.38
CA LEU A 287 -46.61 101.13 -99.11
C LEU A 287 -45.61 102.00 -99.88
N TYR A 288 -44.40 101.51 -100.15
CA TYR A 288 -43.36 102.20 -100.91
C TYR A 288 -43.30 101.79 -102.40
N GLY A 289 -44.32 101.11 -102.93
CA GLY A 289 -44.41 100.80 -104.36
C GLY A 289 -43.26 99.92 -104.89
N TRP A 290 -42.73 99.01 -104.05
CA TRP A 290 -41.60 98.13 -104.36
C TRP A 290 -40.31 98.84 -104.77
N ASP A 291 -40.14 100.12 -104.42
CA ASP A 291 -38.91 100.87 -104.68
C ASP A 291 -37.96 100.80 -103.48
N ILE A 292 -36.85 100.10 -103.64
CA ILE A 292 -35.89 99.77 -102.56
C ILE A 292 -34.85 100.88 -102.36
N LYS A 293 -34.92 101.97 -103.14
CA LYS A 293 -33.86 102.99 -103.21
C LYS A 293 -34.04 104.18 -102.26
N ASP A 294 -35.22 104.42 -101.70
CA ASP A 294 -35.47 105.56 -100.82
C ASP A 294 -35.63 105.12 -99.36
N ASN A 295 -34.50 104.81 -98.73
CA ASN A 295 -34.44 104.07 -97.47
C ASN A 295 -34.36 105.00 -96.25
N ASN A 296 -35.26 105.98 -96.15
CA ASN A 296 -35.45 106.71 -94.91
C ASN A 296 -36.26 105.84 -93.95
N PHE A 297 -35.60 105.33 -92.90
CA PHE A 297 -36.28 104.60 -91.83
C PHE A 297 -37.31 105.50 -91.15
N ASP A 298 -38.57 105.30 -91.53
CA ASP A 298 -39.67 106.11 -91.08
C ASP A 298 -39.95 105.89 -89.59
N TYR A 299 -40.50 106.90 -88.90
CA TYR A 299 -40.88 106.80 -87.48
C TYR A 299 -41.86 105.64 -87.23
N ASN A 300 -42.60 105.27 -88.29
CA ASN A 300 -43.51 104.14 -88.36
C ASN A 300 -42.83 102.77 -88.13
N PHE A 301 -41.54 102.63 -88.45
CA PHE A 301 -40.77 101.40 -88.20
C PHE A 301 -40.62 101.13 -86.69
N TYR A 302 -40.31 102.16 -85.89
CA TYR A 302 -40.18 102.04 -84.44
C TYR A 302 -41.52 101.73 -83.76
N VAL A 303 -42.63 102.30 -84.25
CA VAL A 303 -43.99 101.99 -83.75
C VAL A 303 -44.36 100.53 -84.03
N ARG A 304 -44.02 100.01 -85.22
CA ARG A 304 -44.27 98.60 -85.58
C ARG A 304 -43.38 97.64 -84.80
N PHE A 305 -42.14 98.00 -84.49
CA PHE A 305 -41.27 97.23 -83.61
C PHE A 305 -41.80 97.18 -82.16
N LEU A 306 -42.38 98.29 -81.69
CA LEU A 306 -43.07 98.34 -80.39
C LEU A 306 -44.27 97.37 -80.35
N ILE A 307 -45.01 97.25 -81.45
CA ILE A 307 -46.12 96.28 -81.57
C ILE A 307 -45.61 94.82 -81.56
N LEU A 308 -44.38 94.56 -82.04
CA LEU A 308 -43.76 93.24 -82.00
C LEU A 308 -43.13 92.91 -80.63
N SER A 309 -42.88 93.92 -79.78
CA SER A 309 -42.25 93.77 -78.46
C SER A 309 -42.95 92.75 -77.54
N PRO A 310 -44.31 92.71 -77.43
CA PRO A 310 -45.00 91.69 -76.64
C PRO A 310 -44.74 90.25 -77.12
N ILE A 311 -44.57 90.04 -78.43
CA ILE A 311 -44.29 88.71 -79.01
C ILE A 311 -42.86 88.29 -78.67
N VAL A 312 -41.89 89.21 -78.77
CA VAL A 312 -40.51 88.97 -78.37
C VAL A 312 -40.42 88.67 -76.87
N TYR A 313 -41.12 89.44 -76.04
CA TYR A 313 -41.20 89.19 -74.60
C TYR A 313 -41.81 87.82 -74.29
N TYR A 314 -42.89 87.44 -74.98
CA TYR A 314 -43.51 86.12 -74.83
C TYR A 314 -42.58 84.98 -75.25
N LEU A 315 -41.75 85.16 -76.28
CA LEU A 315 -40.73 84.20 -76.70
C LEU A 315 -39.64 84.04 -75.63
N VAL A 316 -39.13 85.14 -75.07
CA VAL A 316 -38.16 85.11 -73.96
C VAL A 316 -38.78 84.43 -72.73
N PHE A 317 -40.03 84.74 -72.40
CA PHE A 317 -40.76 84.09 -71.33
C PHE A 317 -40.88 82.57 -71.59
N CYS A 318 -41.29 82.15 -72.77
CA CYS A 318 -41.38 80.72 -73.12
C CYS A 318 -40.01 80.03 -73.04
N SER A 319 -38.94 80.68 -73.49
CA SER A 319 -37.57 80.16 -73.42
C SER A 319 -37.06 80.01 -71.98
N THR A 320 -37.36 80.98 -71.10
CA THR A 320 -37.00 80.87 -69.67
C THR A 320 -37.80 79.78 -68.97
N GLN A 321 -39.10 79.62 -69.28
CA GLN A 321 -39.92 78.53 -68.73
C GLN A 321 -39.47 77.16 -69.23
N TYR A 322 -39.18 77.03 -70.52
CA TYR A 322 -38.58 75.83 -71.10
C TYR A 322 -37.29 75.45 -70.38
N SER A 323 -36.39 76.40 -70.16
CA SER A 323 -35.12 76.15 -69.47
C SER A 323 -35.33 75.69 -68.02
N LYS A 324 -36.30 76.28 -67.30
CA LYS A 324 -36.67 75.86 -65.93
C LYS A 324 -37.25 74.45 -65.91
N VAL A 325 -38.20 74.15 -66.80
CA VAL A 325 -38.84 72.83 -66.88
C VAL A 325 -37.84 71.76 -67.32
N LYS A 326 -36.94 72.06 -68.26
CA LYS A 326 -35.87 71.15 -68.68
C LYS A 326 -34.93 70.82 -67.52
N LYS A 327 -34.45 71.84 -66.79
CA LYS A 327 -33.61 71.64 -65.60
C LYS A 327 -34.31 70.76 -64.56
N LEU A 328 -35.61 70.94 -64.37
CA LEU A 328 -36.40 70.14 -63.44
C LEU A 328 -36.58 68.70 -63.94
N HIS A 329 -36.85 68.51 -65.23
CA HIS A 329 -36.94 67.19 -65.85
C HIS A 329 -35.63 66.40 -65.71
N ASP A 330 -34.48 67.04 -65.96
CA ASP A 330 -33.16 66.40 -65.85
C ASP A 330 -32.87 66.03 -64.39
N LYS A 331 -33.27 66.89 -63.43
CA LYS A 331 -33.20 66.60 -61.99
C LYS A 331 -33.98 65.34 -61.61
N TYR A 332 -35.25 65.24 -62.02
CA TYR A 332 -36.07 64.07 -61.71
C TYR A 332 -35.64 62.82 -62.50
N SER A 333 -35.08 62.99 -63.71
CA SER A 333 -34.48 61.89 -64.48
C SER A 333 -33.30 61.27 -63.73
N PHE A 334 -32.38 62.11 -63.24
CA PHE A 334 -31.24 61.65 -62.44
C PHE A 334 -31.68 60.97 -61.14
N LYS A 335 -32.64 61.56 -60.41
CA LYS A 335 -33.20 60.96 -59.19
C LYS A 335 -33.86 59.61 -59.46
N THR A 336 -34.60 59.48 -60.57
CA THR A 336 -35.23 58.21 -60.97
C THR A 336 -34.18 57.15 -61.30
N THR A 337 -33.18 57.50 -62.11
CA THR A 337 -32.11 56.56 -62.48
C THR A 337 -31.33 56.10 -61.25
N LEU A 338 -30.93 57.01 -60.37
CA LEU A 338 -30.26 56.64 -59.12
C LEU A 338 -31.12 55.73 -58.23
N ALA A 339 -32.41 56.05 -58.09
CA ALA A 339 -33.34 55.24 -57.31
C ALA A 339 -33.51 53.83 -57.89
N MET A 340 -33.46 53.67 -59.22
CA MET A 340 -33.50 52.36 -59.88
C MET A 340 -32.17 51.60 -59.72
N THR A 341 -31.02 52.27 -59.84
CA THR A 341 -29.71 51.60 -59.80
C THR A 341 -29.25 51.25 -58.39
N ILE A 342 -29.69 51.98 -57.36
CA ILE A 342 -29.24 51.74 -55.97
C ILE A 342 -29.58 50.33 -55.49
N LYS A 343 -30.75 49.79 -55.86
CA LYS A 343 -31.14 48.39 -55.56
C LYS A 343 -30.15 47.40 -56.17
N SER A 344 -29.85 47.53 -57.46
CA SER A 344 -28.88 46.67 -58.14
C SER A 344 -27.46 46.78 -57.55
N HIS A 345 -27.04 47.97 -57.12
CA HIS A 345 -25.74 48.15 -56.48
C HIS A 345 -25.71 47.54 -55.07
N ILE A 346 -26.80 47.64 -54.30
CA ILE A 346 -26.93 46.99 -52.99
C ILE A 346 -26.96 45.47 -53.13
N GLU A 347 -27.70 44.93 -54.10
CA GLU A 347 -27.73 43.48 -54.41
C GLU A 347 -26.35 42.96 -54.79
N LEU A 348 -25.61 43.68 -55.65
CA LEU A 348 -24.23 43.32 -55.99
C LEU A 348 -23.29 43.35 -54.78
N LEU A 349 -23.41 44.35 -53.89
CA LEU A 349 -22.57 44.47 -52.70
C LEU A 349 -22.89 43.42 -51.62
N THR A 350 -24.11 42.88 -51.61
CA THR A 350 -24.58 41.91 -50.61
C THR A 350 -24.42 40.44 -51.05
N GLN A 351 -24.36 40.15 -52.35
CA GLN A 351 -24.25 38.78 -52.89
C GLN A 351 -22.82 38.22 -52.95
N ILE A 352 -21.79 39.04 -52.78
CA ILE A 352 -20.41 38.56 -52.88
C ILE A 352 -19.94 38.03 -51.51
N GLU A 353 -19.78 36.70 -51.39
CA GLU A 353 -19.43 35.99 -50.14
C GLU A 353 -18.11 36.48 -49.48
N GLU A 354 -17.19 37.05 -50.25
CA GLU A 354 -15.90 37.59 -49.74
C GLU A 354 -16.04 38.88 -48.89
N PHE A 355 -17.25 39.45 -48.75
CA PHE A 355 -17.47 40.75 -48.10
C PHE A 355 -18.13 40.69 -46.71
N GLN A 356 -18.35 39.51 -46.12
CA GLN A 356 -19.01 39.33 -44.82
C GLN A 356 -18.08 39.55 -43.61
N SER A 357 -17.48 40.73 -43.49
CA SER A 357 -16.72 41.15 -42.29
C SER A 357 -17.44 42.30 -41.56
N PRO A 358 -17.57 42.26 -40.21
CA PRO A 358 -18.41 43.19 -39.46
C PRO A 358 -18.02 44.67 -39.63
N GLU A 359 -16.73 44.99 -39.77
CA GLU A 359 -16.24 46.36 -40.01
C GLU A 359 -16.64 46.97 -41.37
N ARG A 360 -17.02 46.14 -42.35
CA ARG A 360 -17.39 46.62 -43.70
C ARG A 360 -18.89 46.63 -43.93
N THR A 361 -19.67 45.88 -43.16
CA THR A 361 -21.14 45.99 -43.13
C THR A 361 -21.56 47.39 -42.70
N ASP A 362 -20.88 47.98 -41.71
CA ASP A 362 -21.12 49.37 -41.29
C ASP A 362 -20.82 50.37 -42.42
N LYS A 363 -19.77 50.14 -43.22
CA LYS A 363 -19.44 51.01 -44.37
C LYS A 363 -20.45 50.89 -45.51
N ILE A 364 -21.01 49.70 -45.73
CA ILE A 364 -22.09 49.51 -46.70
C ILE A 364 -23.35 50.22 -46.22
N LEU A 365 -23.67 50.11 -44.92
CA LEU A 365 -24.78 50.84 -44.31
C LEU A 365 -24.60 52.36 -44.43
N ASP A 366 -23.41 52.87 -44.13
CA ASP A 366 -23.05 54.29 -44.31
C ASP A 366 -23.20 54.73 -45.77
N PHE A 367 -22.73 53.93 -46.73
CA PHE A 367 -22.89 54.22 -48.15
C PHE A 367 -24.36 54.28 -48.57
N ILE A 368 -25.19 53.35 -48.06
CA ILE A 368 -26.63 53.35 -48.32
C ILE A 368 -27.27 54.61 -47.73
N ILE A 369 -27.00 54.92 -46.45
CA ILE A 369 -27.53 56.11 -45.77
C ILE A 369 -27.09 57.40 -46.49
N GLU A 370 -25.81 57.52 -46.86
CA GLU A 370 -25.29 58.67 -47.59
C GLU A 370 -25.88 58.77 -49.00
N GLY A 371 -26.04 57.64 -49.69
CA GLY A 371 -26.70 57.56 -51.00
C GLY A 371 -28.14 58.05 -50.95
N PHE A 372 -28.92 57.60 -49.97
CA PHE A 372 -30.28 58.09 -49.74
C PHE A 372 -30.29 59.59 -49.38
N ASN A 373 -29.42 60.03 -48.46
CA ASN A 373 -29.30 61.45 -48.11
C ASN A 373 -28.97 62.33 -49.32
N LYS A 374 -28.13 61.86 -50.26
CA LYS A 374 -27.83 62.56 -51.51
C LYS A 374 -28.97 62.51 -52.53
N ILE A 375 -29.79 61.46 -52.55
CA ILE A 375 -31.00 61.40 -53.38
C ILE A 375 -32.05 62.40 -52.88
N TYR A 376 -32.17 62.57 -51.56
CA TYR A 376 -33.10 63.52 -50.95
C TYR A 376 -32.60 64.97 -51.04
N ASN A 377 -31.31 65.23 -50.77
CA ASN A 377 -30.73 66.56 -50.82
C ASN A 377 -30.43 67.03 -52.25
N GLU A 378 -30.59 68.33 -52.54
CA GLU A 378 -30.38 68.86 -53.89
C GLU A 378 -28.89 68.97 -54.24
N PRO A 379 -28.42 68.46 -55.40
CA PRO A 379 -27.01 68.55 -55.78
C PRO A 379 -26.53 69.96 -56.19
N TYR A 380 -27.39 71.00 -56.14
CA TYR A 380 -27.01 72.37 -56.53
C TYR A 380 -27.64 73.49 -55.67
N ALA A 381 -28.22 73.19 -54.51
CA ALA A 381 -28.81 74.24 -53.66
C ALA A 381 -27.77 74.99 -52.80
N ASN A 382 -26.68 74.32 -52.41
CA ASN A 382 -25.75 74.85 -51.40
C ASN A 382 -24.38 75.31 -51.94
N ASP A 383 -24.00 74.95 -53.17
CA ASP A 383 -22.68 75.32 -53.69
C ASP A 383 -22.57 76.83 -53.99
N ASP A 384 -23.66 77.48 -54.39
CA ASP A 384 -23.64 78.93 -54.66
C ASP A 384 -23.54 79.76 -53.35
N PHE A 385 -24.09 79.27 -52.24
CA PHE A 385 -24.00 79.94 -50.94
C PHE A 385 -22.63 79.69 -50.28
N LYS A 386 -22.14 78.45 -50.28
CA LYS A 386 -20.84 78.10 -49.70
C LYS A 386 -19.68 78.79 -50.43
N MET A 387 -19.73 78.84 -51.76
CA MET A 387 -18.73 79.53 -52.58
C MET A 387 -18.78 81.05 -52.39
N LYS A 388 -19.97 81.64 -52.21
CA LYS A 388 -20.12 83.07 -51.86
C LYS A 388 -19.56 83.41 -50.48
N VAL A 389 -19.75 82.52 -49.49
CA VAL A 389 -19.21 82.68 -48.13
C VAL A 389 -17.68 82.53 -48.11
N GLU A 390 -17.12 81.58 -48.86
CA GLU A 390 -15.66 81.45 -49.01
C GLU A 390 -15.03 82.67 -49.70
N LEU A 391 -15.64 83.18 -50.77
CA LEU A 391 -15.18 84.41 -51.43
C LEU A 391 -15.29 85.64 -50.52
N ALA A 392 -16.31 85.72 -49.67
CA ALA A 392 -16.45 86.79 -48.68
C ALA A 392 -15.37 86.72 -47.59
N ASN A 393 -15.04 85.52 -47.10
CA ASN A 393 -13.97 85.31 -46.11
C ASN A 393 -12.59 85.64 -46.69
N ILE A 394 -12.30 85.24 -47.94
CA ILE A 394 -11.04 85.60 -48.62
C ILE A 394 -10.92 87.13 -48.76
N LYS A 395 -12.02 87.83 -49.06
CA LYS A 395 -12.04 89.29 -49.18
C LYS A 395 -11.81 89.99 -47.84
N LEU A 396 -12.36 89.44 -46.74
CA LEU A 396 -12.13 89.92 -45.38
C LEU A 396 -10.68 89.71 -44.93
N ASP A 397 -10.06 88.58 -45.25
CA ASP A 397 -8.65 88.32 -44.93
C ASP A 397 -7.69 89.19 -45.74
N LEU A 398 -8.02 89.50 -47.00
CA LEU A 398 -7.27 90.48 -47.79
C LEU A 398 -7.37 91.89 -47.19
N GLN A 399 -8.55 92.29 -46.70
CA GLN A 399 -8.73 93.57 -46.02
C GLN A 399 -8.00 93.64 -44.67
N LYS A 400 -8.01 92.57 -43.88
CA LYS A 400 -7.21 92.47 -42.64
C LYS A 400 -5.72 92.58 -42.92
N ASN A 401 -5.20 91.84 -43.91
CA ASN A 401 -3.79 91.91 -44.29
C ASN A 401 -3.36 93.30 -44.80
N LEU A 402 -4.24 94.01 -45.51
CA LEU A 402 -3.99 95.40 -45.93
C LEU A 402 -3.99 96.36 -44.73
N LEU A 403 -4.90 96.18 -43.77
CA LEU A 403 -4.95 96.99 -42.54
C LEU A 403 -3.75 96.74 -41.64
N GLU A 404 -3.28 95.50 -41.50
CA GLU A 404 -2.03 95.18 -40.77
C GLU A 404 -0.82 95.83 -41.44
N LYS A 405 -0.70 95.76 -42.78
CA LYS A 405 0.40 96.44 -43.50
C LYS A 405 0.34 97.96 -43.38
N LEU A 406 -0.84 98.55 -43.27
CA LEU A 406 -1.01 99.99 -43.06
C LEU A 406 -0.71 100.42 -41.61
N ASN A 407 -0.99 99.56 -40.62
CA ASN A 407 -0.67 99.85 -39.21
C ASN A 407 0.82 99.70 -38.89
N ILE A 408 1.52 98.76 -39.54
CA ILE A 408 2.97 98.57 -39.37
C ILE A 408 3.78 99.78 -39.90
N ASN A 409 3.22 100.57 -40.82
CA ASN A 409 3.84 101.78 -41.36
C ASN A 409 3.59 103.06 -40.53
N LYS A 410 2.85 102.98 -39.42
CA LYS A 410 2.61 104.12 -38.50
C LYS A 410 3.45 104.08 -37.22
N GLU A 411 4.17 102.99 -36.95
CA GLU A 411 5.08 102.83 -35.79
C GLU A 411 6.58 102.85 -36.18
N LYS A 412 6.91 103.37 -37.36
CA LYS A 412 8.25 103.85 -37.74
C LYS A 412 8.14 105.28 -38.25
#